data_AF-A0A661MCH4-F1
#
_entry.id   AF-A0A661MCH4-F1
#
_cell.length_a   1.000
_cell.length_b   1.000
_cell.length_c   1.000
_cell.angle_alpha   90.00
_cell.angle_beta   90.00
_cell.angle_gamma   90.00
#
_symmetry.space_group_name_H-M   'P 1'
#
loop_
_entity.id
_entity.type
_entity.pdbx_description
1 polymer ?
#
loop_
_entity_poly.entity_id
_entity_poly.type
_entity_poly.pdbx_seq_one_letter_code
_entity_poly.pdbx_strand_id
1 'polypeptide(L)'
;MSPDKGDIITISGYIHDNHNERVGEARIVVKVDGRVVDEVITADNGKYISRFQVEKGKIKSSRVELEISKSTFKKKVIQIKPEEIYGSRGHYSFVKDVVLPRVLSPAFWVSTVIFILAYILIAFELLHRTIAAMLGAAIMMLISYTIGTINPNYHIFSFHAAVISIDMNVIFLLMGMMIIVGVLKHTGIFQWCAYFAYKLAKGKVLVLAIYLMIFTAVSSAFLDNVTTMLLLTGVAIEICISLSLNPIYMLIPLILASNVGGTATLIGDPPNIMIGSYAGLTFMDFVVALAALCGVCIVILIIFSKLVWGKDYAAAKIENVEEYIRKLKEEYKITDPGLLAYGLGVLAFAILLFLTHGYWHMEVSIAALAGGAILATIAIATGKVDLLELIEKDIEWPTLMFFMFLFILVGGVESTGLLALIADWILQLSKGNFIAALSLIIWVAAIMSAFVDNIPFTATMLPIVAYLNTVIPDSANTLWWALALGACFGGNGTIIGASANVVTVGIAESKGYHITFGQFMKTAFPFMIISVAIAQGWLLIFRPQ
;
A
#
# COMPACT_ATOMS: atom_id res chain seq x y z
N MET A 1 -21.88 26.55 -53.52
CA MET A 1 -22.81 25.62 -52.83
C MET A 1 -22.31 24.20 -53.06
N SER A 2 -21.80 23.52 -52.03
CA SER A 2 -21.59 22.07 -52.07
C SER A 2 -22.59 21.44 -51.09
N PRO A 3 -23.68 20.81 -51.56
CA PRO A 3 -24.80 20.40 -50.71
C PRO A 3 -24.68 19.01 -50.05
N ASP A 4 -23.50 18.39 -50.03
CA ASP A 4 -23.31 16.99 -49.60
C ASP A 4 -22.54 16.83 -48.27
N LYS A 5 -23.01 17.47 -47.19
CA LYS A 5 -22.63 17.03 -45.84
C LYS A 5 -23.72 16.08 -45.34
N GLY A 6 -23.45 14.77 -45.40
CA GLY A 6 -24.29 13.72 -44.81
C GLY A 6 -24.54 13.92 -43.31
N ASP A 7 -25.43 13.10 -42.75
CA ASP A 7 -25.84 13.20 -41.35
C ASP A 7 -24.69 12.76 -40.42
N ILE A 8 -24.41 13.56 -39.40
CA ILE A 8 -23.38 13.26 -38.39
C ILE A 8 -24.02 12.50 -37.24
N ILE A 9 -23.43 11.37 -36.87
CA ILE A 9 -23.86 10.54 -35.75
C ILE A 9 -22.80 10.56 -34.67
N THR A 10 -23.23 10.72 -33.42
CA THR A 10 -22.39 10.58 -32.24
C THR A 10 -22.96 9.50 -31.35
N ILE A 11 -22.21 8.41 -31.16
CA ILE A 11 -22.55 7.31 -30.26
C ILE A 11 -21.68 7.47 -29.02
N SER A 12 -22.28 7.46 -27.84
CA SER A 12 -21.55 7.55 -26.59
C SER A 12 -22.17 6.72 -25.49
N GLY A 13 -21.43 6.51 -24.42
CA GLY A 13 -21.91 5.81 -23.23
C GLY A 13 -20.74 5.27 -22.43
N TYR A 14 -21.05 4.35 -21.54
CA TYR A 14 -20.06 3.70 -20.70
C TYR A 14 -20.16 2.18 -20.79
N ILE A 15 -19.02 1.52 -20.71
CA ILE A 15 -18.95 0.07 -20.54
C ILE A 15 -18.71 -0.23 -19.06
N HIS A 16 -19.54 -1.11 -18.52
CA HIS A 16 -19.44 -1.63 -17.17
C HIS A 16 -19.29 -3.13 -17.17
N ASP A 17 -18.72 -3.70 -16.12
CA ASP A 17 -18.77 -5.14 -15.88
C ASP A 17 -19.96 -5.54 -15.00
N ASN A 18 -19.99 -6.80 -14.56
CA ASN A 18 -21.07 -7.31 -13.71
C ASN A 18 -21.08 -6.70 -12.30
N HIS A 19 -19.95 -6.11 -11.88
CA HIS A 19 -19.71 -5.45 -10.60
C HIS A 19 -19.99 -3.95 -10.69
N ASN A 20 -20.51 -3.49 -11.83
CA ASN A 20 -20.75 -2.09 -12.18
C ASN A 20 -19.46 -1.25 -12.29
N GLU A 21 -18.29 -1.89 -12.33
CA GLU A 21 -17.00 -1.23 -12.51
C GLU A 21 -16.82 -0.79 -13.97
N ARG A 22 -16.14 0.33 -14.17
CA ARG A 22 -15.88 0.86 -15.51
C ARG A 22 -14.85 0.00 -16.25
N VAL A 23 -15.14 -0.36 -17.49
CA VAL A 23 -14.24 -1.19 -18.31
C VAL A 23 -13.47 -0.33 -19.31
N GLY A 24 -12.24 0.03 -18.95
CA GLY A 24 -11.28 0.65 -19.88
C GLY A 24 -10.78 -0.32 -20.96
N GLU A 25 -10.18 0.20 -22.02
CA GLU A 25 -9.52 -0.58 -23.08
C GLU A 25 -10.40 -1.60 -23.81
N ALA A 26 -11.73 -1.42 -23.78
CA ALA A 26 -12.63 -2.25 -24.57
C ALA A 26 -12.71 -1.68 -25.99
N ARG A 27 -12.49 -2.56 -26.98
CA ARG A 27 -12.57 -2.23 -28.40
C ARG A 27 -14.03 -2.23 -28.84
N ILE A 28 -14.46 -1.13 -29.46
CA ILE A 28 -15.81 -0.95 -30.00
C ILE A 28 -15.69 -0.71 -31.50
N VAL A 29 -16.19 -1.66 -32.28
CA VAL A 29 -16.29 -1.56 -33.73
C VAL A 29 -17.72 -1.15 -34.07
N VAL A 30 -17.89 0.01 -34.68
CA VAL A 30 -19.19 0.51 -35.11
C VAL A 30 -19.44 0.08 -36.55
N LYS A 31 -20.54 -0.64 -36.77
CA LYS A 31 -20.97 -1.09 -38.09
C LYS A 31 -22.29 -0.45 -38.47
N VAL A 32 -22.38 0.00 -39.72
CA VAL A 32 -23.63 0.47 -40.34
C VAL A 32 -23.90 -0.41 -41.54
N ASP A 33 -25.04 -1.10 -41.54
CA ASP A 33 -25.45 -2.04 -42.59
C ASP A 33 -24.36 -3.10 -42.88
N GLY A 34 -23.69 -3.56 -41.82
CA GLY A 34 -22.63 -4.58 -41.87
C GLY A 34 -21.24 -4.05 -42.23
N ARG A 35 -21.08 -2.77 -42.60
CA ARG A 35 -19.78 -2.16 -42.91
C ARG A 35 -19.23 -1.43 -41.69
N VAL A 36 -17.94 -1.61 -41.40
CA VAL A 36 -17.25 -0.87 -40.34
C VAL A 36 -17.13 0.60 -40.76
N VAL A 37 -17.67 1.50 -39.93
CA VAL A 37 -17.63 2.95 -40.18
C VAL A 37 -16.72 3.70 -39.21
N ASP A 38 -16.49 3.13 -38.03
CA ASP A 38 -15.63 3.70 -37.01
C ASP A 38 -15.14 2.61 -36.06
N GLU A 39 -14.02 2.86 -35.40
CA GLU A 39 -13.45 1.98 -34.39
C GLU A 39 -12.87 2.84 -33.26
N VAL A 40 -13.35 2.60 -32.03
CA VAL A 40 -12.92 3.35 -30.86
C VAL A 40 -12.55 2.41 -29.71
N ILE A 41 -11.64 2.86 -28.86
CA ILE A 41 -11.27 2.18 -27.62
C ILE A 41 -11.83 3.00 -26.46
N THR A 42 -12.36 2.33 -25.44
CA THR A 42 -12.86 3.03 -24.24
C THR A 42 -11.71 3.69 -23.47
N ALA A 43 -11.98 4.89 -22.96
CA ALA A 43 -11.10 5.53 -22.00
C ALA A 43 -11.05 4.72 -20.69
N ASP A 44 -10.08 5.02 -19.82
CA ASP A 44 -9.86 4.29 -18.56
C ASP A 44 -11.13 4.24 -17.67
N ASN A 45 -11.93 5.30 -17.71
CA ASN A 45 -13.23 5.37 -17.02
C ASN A 45 -14.39 4.65 -17.76
N GLY A 46 -14.09 3.78 -18.71
CA GLY A 46 -15.03 3.00 -19.50
C GLY A 46 -15.87 3.81 -20.50
N LYS A 47 -15.64 5.11 -20.62
CA LYS A 47 -16.38 5.98 -21.54
C LYS A 47 -15.96 5.70 -22.98
N TYR A 48 -16.92 5.72 -23.88
CA TYR A 48 -16.66 5.70 -25.32
C TYR A 48 -17.43 6.82 -26.02
N ILE A 49 -16.83 7.35 -27.08
CA ILE A 49 -17.44 8.31 -27.99
C ILE A 49 -16.97 7.97 -29.40
N SER A 50 -17.90 7.63 -30.27
CA SER A 50 -17.66 7.42 -31.71
C SER A 50 -18.43 8.47 -32.50
N ARG A 51 -17.78 9.03 -33.53
CA ARG A 51 -18.40 10.06 -34.36
C ARG A 51 -18.10 9.78 -35.82
N PHE A 52 -19.15 9.48 -36.58
CA PHE A 52 -19.06 9.14 -37.99
C PHE A 52 -20.18 9.82 -38.79
N GLN A 53 -20.08 9.73 -40.11
CA GLN A 53 -21.02 10.35 -41.04
C GLN A 53 -21.70 9.27 -41.88
N VAL A 54 -23.01 9.41 -42.11
CA VAL A 54 -23.77 8.56 -43.02
C VAL A 54 -24.52 9.41 -44.04
N GLU A 55 -24.99 8.77 -45.11
CA GLU A 55 -25.81 9.43 -46.11
C GLU A 55 -27.07 10.05 -45.49
N LYS A 56 -27.42 11.23 -45.98
CA LYS A 56 -28.51 12.06 -45.45
C LYS A 56 -29.83 11.30 -45.44
N GLY A 57 -30.49 11.24 -44.29
CA GLY A 57 -31.80 10.61 -44.10
C GLY A 57 -31.80 9.08 -43.99
N LYS A 58 -30.65 8.40 -44.18
CA LYS A 58 -30.59 6.92 -44.12
C LYS A 58 -30.45 6.36 -42.72
N ILE A 59 -30.07 7.16 -41.72
CA ILE A 59 -29.78 6.67 -40.37
C ILE A 59 -30.95 5.94 -39.70
N LYS A 60 -32.19 6.40 -39.90
CA LYS A 60 -33.39 5.76 -39.30
C LYS A 60 -33.75 4.42 -39.94
N SER A 61 -33.27 4.17 -41.16
CA SER A 61 -33.46 2.91 -41.89
C SER A 61 -32.25 1.97 -41.82
N SER A 62 -31.07 2.49 -41.45
CA SER A 62 -29.84 1.71 -41.37
C SER A 62 -29.75 0.90 -40.08
N ARG A 63 -29.16 -0.29 -40.19
CA ARG A 63 -28.84 -1.16 -39.06
C ARG A 63 -27.49 -0.76 -38.48
N VAL A 64 -27.51 -0.07 -37.34
CA VAL A 64 -26.29 0.28 -36.60
C VAL A 64 -26.01 -0.75 -35.53
N GLU A 65 -24.81 -1.31 -35.54
CA GLU A 65 -24.34 -2.31 -34.58
C GLU A 65 -23.05 -1.86 -33.89
N LEU A 66 -22.98 -2.11 -32.59
CA LEU A 66 -21.78 -1.96 -31.78
C LEU A 66 -21.26 -3.35 -31.46
N GLU A 67 -20.11 -3.70 -32.02
CA GLU A 67 -19.39 -4.92 -31.66
C GLU A 67 -18.33 -4.57 -30.62
N ILE A 68 -18.55 -5.04 -29.39
CA ILE A 68 -17.74 -4.72 -28.23
C ILE A 68 -16.94 -5.95 -27.83
N SER A 69 -15.63 -5.80 -27.67
CA SER A 69 -14.72 -6.90 -27.31
C SER A 69 -13.56 -6.43 -26.43
N LYS A 70 -13.21 -7.26 -25.44
CA LYS A 70 -12.01 -7.16 -24.62
C LYS A 70 -11.56 -8.58 -24.23
N SER A 71 -10.26 -8.80 -24.06
CA SER A 71 -9.64 -10.13 -23.89
C SER A 71 -10.23 -11.00 -22.77
N THR A 72 -10.64 -10.38 -21.67
CA THR A 72 -11.21 -11.03 -20.47
C THR A 72 -12.73 -10.89 -20.36
N PHE A 73 -13.39 -10.53 -21.46
CA PHE A 73 -14.81 -10.24 -21.48
C PHE A 73 -15.54 -10.95 -22.62
N LYS A 74 -16.80 -11.32 -22.39
CA LYS A 74 -17.63 -11.92 -23.43
C LYS A 74 -17.93 -10.88 -24.49
N LYS A 75 -17.51 -11.16 -25.73
CA LYS A 75 -17.87 -10.34 -26.90
C LYS A 75 -19.39 -10.13 -26.97
N LYS A 76 -19.80 -8.88 -27.15
CA LYS A 76 -21.21 -8.48 -27.18
C LYS A 76 -21.47 -7.65 -28.42
N VAL A 77 -22.53 -7.99 -29.15
CA VAL A 77 -23.01 -7.21 -30.30
C VAL A 77 -24.33 -6.59 -29.92
N ILE A 78 -24.43 -5.27 -30.03
CA ILE A 78 -25.63 -4.51 -29.68
C ILE A 78 -26.13 -3.83 -30.94
N GLN A 79 -27.37 -4.11 -31.31
CA GLN A 79 -28.05 -3.39 -32.37
C GLN A 79 -28.78 -2.19 -31.78
N ILE A 80 -28.52 -1.00 -32.33
CA ILE A 80 -29.18 0.24 -31.93
C ILE A 80 -30.56 0.29 -32.59
N LYS A 81 -31.60 0.53 -31.80
CA LYS A 81 -32.96 0.68 -32.33
C LYS A 81 -33.16 2.11 -32.87
N PRO A 82 -33.89 2.30 -33.99
CA PRO A 82 -34.15 3.64 -34.54
C PRO A 82 -34.82 4.61 -33.55
N GLU A 83 -35.56 4.09 -32.57
CA GLU A 83 -36.23 4.85 -31.50
C GLU A 83 -35.27 5.45 -30.47
N GLU A 84 -34.08 4.87 -30.31
CA GLU A 84 -33.07 5.33 -29.35
C GLU A 84 -32.20 6.47 -29.94
N ILE A 85 -32.44 6.85 -31.20
CA ILE A 85 -31.68 7.88 -31.91
C ILE A 85 -32.33 9.24 -31.66
N TYR A 86 -31.63 10.10 -30.92
CA TYR A 86 -32.06 11.47 -30.64
C TYR A 86 -31.42 12.44 -31.63
N GLY A 87 -32.08 13.56 -31.93
CA GLY A 87 -31.51 14.63 -32.76
C GLY A 87 -32.34 14.96 -34.00
N SER A 88 -32.00 16.09 -34.62
CA SER A 88 -32.68 16.61 -35.81
C SER A 88 -31.71 17.49 -36.63
N ARG A 89 -32.07 17.80 -37.88
CA ARG A 89 -31.31 18.70 -38.77
C ARG A 89 -29.87 18.23 -39.05
N GLY A 90 -29.68 16.92 -39.29
CA GLY A 90 -28.40 16.35 -39.73
C GLY A 90 -27.39 16.05 -38.62
N HIS A 91 -27.80 16.19 -37.36
CA HIS A 91 -27.03 15.76 -36.18
C HIS A 91 -27.87 14.81 -35.34
N TYR A 92 -27.34 13.60 -35.14
CA TYR A 92 -27.98 12.55 -34.36
C TYR A 92 -27.04 12.04 -33.28
N SER A 93 -27.59 11.72 -32.12
CA SER A 93 -26.86 11.24 -30.96
C SER A 93 -27.53 10.01 -30.38
N PHE A 94 -26.71 9.08 -29.89
CA PHE A 94 -27.12 7.88 -29.19
C PHE A 94 -26.30 7.75 -27.90
N VAL A 95 -26.99 7.49 -26.78
CA VAL A 95 -26.36 7.26 -25.48
C VAL A 95 -26.77 5.89 -24.96
N LYS A 96 -25.81 5.00 -24.74
CA LYS A 96 -26.09 3.65 -24.23
C LYS A 96 -24.97 3.11 -23.38
N ASP A 97 -25.34 2.75 -22.16
CA ASP A 97 -24.44 2.03 -21.28
C ASP A 97 -24.55 0.53 -21.53
N VAL A 98 -23.41 -0.16 -21.44
CA VAL A 98 -23.27 -1.56 -21.80
C VAL A 98 -22.63 -2.33 -20.67
N VAL A 99 -23.35 -3.34 -20.17
CA VAL A 99 -22.77 -4.34 -19.27
C VAL A 99 -22.08 -5.42 -20.11
N LEU A 100 -20.80 -5.65 -19.85
CA LEU A 100 -19.95 -6.64 -20.50
C LEU A 100 -19.52 -7.68 -19.44
N PRO A 101 -20.00 -8.93 -19.50
CA PRO A 101 -19.68 -9.92 -18.48
C PRO A 101 -18.25 -10.45 -18.65
N ARG A 102 -17.53 -10.60 -17.53
CA ARG A 102 -16.18 -11.18 -17.49
C ARG A 102 -16.21 -12.67 -17.86
N VAL A 103 -15.11 -13.14 -18.45
CA VAL A 103 -14.89 -14.55 -18.80
C VAL A 103 -13.46 -14.97 -18.44
N LEU A 104 -13.28 -16.24 -18.06
CA LEU A 104 -11.97 -16.81 -17.75
C LEU A 104 -11.21 -17.12 -19.04
N SER A 105 -10.56 -16.12 -19.62
CA SER A 105 -9.78 -16.25 -20.84
C SER A 105 -8.33 -16.68 -20.57
N PRO A 106 -7.51 -16.98 -21.60
CA PRO A 106 -6.09 -17.24 -21.42
C PRO A 106 -5.35 -16.10 -20.69
N ALA A 107 -5.69 -14.82 -20.95
CA ALA A 107 -5.11 -13.69 -20.23
C ALA A 107 -5.37 -13.76 -18.71
N PHE A 108 -6.56 -14.20 -18.29
CA PHE A 108 -6.87 -14.42 -16.87
C PHE A 108 -5.93 -15.46 -16.25
N TRP A 109 -5.79 -16.62 -16.87
CA TRP A 109 -4.95 -17.70 -16.31
C TRP A 109 -3.48 -17.34 -16.32
N VAL A 110 -2.98 -16.73 -17.40
CA VAL A 110 -1.58 -16.33 -17.51
C VAL A 110 -1.23 -15.27 -16.47
N SER A 111 -2.03 -14.20 -16.35
CA SER A 111 -1.81 -13.18 -15.31
C SER A 111 -1.88 -13.77 -13.90
N THR A 112 -2.87 -14.62 -13.62
CA THR A 112 -3.03 -15.29 -12.32
C THR A 112 -1.82 -16.16 -11.98
N VAL A 113 -1.32 -16.96 -12.92
CA VAL A 113 -0.15 -17.82 -12.70
C VAL A 113 1.10 -16.98 -12.45
N ILE A 114 1.36 -15.95 -13.26
CA ILE A 114 2.52 -15.07 -13.06
C ILE A 114 2.44 -14.37 -11.70
N PHE A 115 1.24 -13.89 -11.35
CA PHE A 115 1.00 -13.23 -10.08
C PHE A 115 1.28 -14.17 -8.90
N ILE A 116 0.70 -15.37 -8.89
CA ILE A 116 0.91 -16.38 -7.84
C ILE A 116 2.39 -16.76 -7.75
N LEU A 117 3.08 -16.96 -8.87
CA LEU A 117 4.51 -17.29 -8.88
C LEU A 117 5.35 -16.15 -8.30
N ALA A 118 5.12 -14.90 -8.72
CA ALA A 118 5.80 -13.74 -8.17
C ALA A 118 5.55 -13.63 -6.66
N TYR A 119 4.32 -13.89 -6.22
CA TYR A 119 3.93 -13.88 -4.82
C TYR A 119 4.63 -14.96 -4.00
N ILE A 120 4.73 -16.19 -4.52
CA ILE A 120 5.49 -17.28 -3.90
C ILE A 120 6.96 -16.89 -3.77
N LEU A 121 7.57 -16.32 -4.82
CA LEU A 121 8.96 -15.86 -4.77
C LEU A 121 9.19 -14.79 -3.69
N ILE A 122 8.24 -13.86 -3.52
CA ILE A 122 8.29 -12.82 -2.50
C ILE A 122 8.07 -13.42 -1.10
N ALA A 123 6.99 -14.18 -0.89
CA ALA A 123 6.58 -14.69 0.41
C ALA A 123 7.60 -15.67 1.01
N PHE A 124 8.20 -16.54 0.18
CA PHE A 124 9.23 -17.48 0.64
C PHE A 124 10.64 -16.91 0.53
N GLU A 125 10.80 -15.62 0.21
CA GLU A 125 12.08 -14.92 0.05
C GLU A 125 13.07 -15.66 -0.87
N LEU A 126 12.56 -16.42 -1.85
CA LEU A 126 13.38 -17.17 -2.80
C LEU A 126 14.16 -16.25 -3.74
N LEU A 127 13.70 -15.01 -3.87
CA LEU A 127 14.32 -13.94 -4.64
C LEU A 127 14.08 -12.61 -3.93
N HIS A 128 14.99 -11.65 -4.08
CA HIS A 128 14.79 -10.30 -3.56
C HIS A 128 13.46 -9.74 -4.08
N ARG A 129 12.58 -9.28 -3.17
CA ARG A 129 11.20 -8.86 -3.45
C ARG A 129 11.05 -7.94 -4.67
N THR A 130 11.97 -6.96 -4.80
CA THR A 130 12.01 -6.02 -5.93
C THR A 130 12.20 -6.73 -7.27
N ILE A 131 13.11 -7.71 -7.33
CA ILE A 131 13.41 -8.45 -8.55
C ILE A 131 12.24 -9.38 -8.89
N ALA A 132 11.63 -10.02 -7.89
CA ALA A 132 10.45 -10.87 -8.10
C ALA A 132 9.27 -10.07 -8.67
N ALA A 133 8.96 -8.90 -8.10
CA ALA A 133 7.93 -8.01 -8.60
C ALA A 133 8.25 -7.51 -10.02
N MET A 134 9.49 -7.07 -10.25
CA MET A 134 9.96 -6.60 -11.56
C MET A 134 9.86 -7.67 -12.64
N LEU A 135 10.30 -8.91 -12.36
CA LEU A 135 10.20 -10.03 -13.29
C LEU A 135 8.74 -10.35 -13.60
N GLY A 136 7.87 -10.41 -12.58
CA GLY A 136 6.45 -10.65 -12.78
C GLY A 136 5.79 -9.59 -13.66
N ALA A 137 6.01 -8.31 -13.36
CA ALA A 137 5.51 -7.19 -14.14
C ALA A 137 6.04 -7.21 -15.58
N ALA A 138 7.34 -7.44 -15.76
CA ALA A 138 7.98 -7.52 -17.07
C ALA A 138 7.43 -8.68 -17.91
N ILE A 139 7.21 -9.86 -17.32
CA ILE A 139 6.64 -11.02 -18.01
C ILE A 139 5.18 -10.76 -18.42
N MET A 140 4.36 -10.17 -17.55
CA MET A 140 2.98 -9.80 -17.91
C MET A 140 2.96 -8.85 -19.11
N MET A 141 3.80 -7.81 -19.07
CA MET A 141 3.91 -6.83 -20.14
C MET A 141 4.44 -7.45 -21.43
N LEU A 142 5.48 -8.29 -21.34
CA LEU A 142 6.05 -8.99 -22.48
C LEU A 142 5.01 -9.86 -23.17
N ILE A 143 4.25 -10.65 -22.41
CA ILE A 143 3.18 -11.49 -22.98
C ILE A 143 2.08 -10.64 -23.60
N SER A 144 1.65 -9.57 -22.91
CA SER A 144 0.59 -8.68 -23.38
C SER A 144 0.92 -8.05 -24.75
N TYR A 145 2.18 -7.69 -24.98
CA TYR A 145 2.66 -7.03 -26.21
C TYR A 145 3.27 -7.95 -27.26
N THR A 146 3.52 -9.22 -26.93
CA THR A 146 4.00 -10.23 -27.91
C THR A 146 2.86 -11.17 -28.30
N ILE A 147 2.55 -12.14 -27.44
CA ILE A 147 1.50 -13.13 -27.67
C ILE A 147 0.13 -12.45 -27.73
N GLY A 148 -0.12 -11.45 -26.87
CA GLY A 148 -1.37 -10.67 -26.87
C GLY A 148 -1.61 -9.88 -28.16
N THR A 149 -0.55 -9.44 -28.83
CA THR A 149 -0.64 -8.77 -30.14
C THR A 149 -1.03 -9.75 -31.25
N ILE A 150 -0.52 -11.00 -31.18
CA ILE A 150 -0.83 -12.05 -32.15
C ILE A 150 -2.25 -12.61 -31.90
N ASN A 151 -2.59 -12.84 -30.63
CA ASN A 151 -3.88 -13.35 -30.19
C ASN A 151 -4.43 -12.46 -29.06
N PRO A 152 -5.44 -11.60 -29.37
CA PRO A 152 -6.01 -10.66 -28.40
C PRO A 152 -6.52 -11.31 -27.10
N ASN A 153 -6.81 -12.61 -27.08
CA ASN A 153 -7.24 -13.32 -25.86
C ASN A 153 -6.12 -13.46 -24.81
N TYR A 154 -4.86 -13.21 -25.17
CA TYR A 154 -3.70 -13.19 -24.27
C TYR A 154 -3.28 -11.77 -23.84
N HIS A 155 -3.93 -10.74 -24.38
CA HIS A 155 -3.65 -9.36 -23.99
C HIS A 155 -4.18 -9.13 -22.57
N ILE A 156 -3.29 -8.78 -21.64
CA ILE A 156 -3.62 -8.58 -20.21
C ILE A 156 -4.11 -7.15 -20.00
N PHE A 157 -3.27 -6.19 -20.39
CA PHE A 157 -3.45 -4.74 -20.27
C PHE A 157 -2.40 -3.99 -21.11
N SER A 158 -2.62 -2.70 -21.36
CA SER A 158 -1.65 -1.85 -22.07
C SER A 158 -0.57 -1.26 -21.14
N PHE A 159 0.48 -0.69 -21.73
CA PHE A 159 1.51 0.09 -21.05
C PHE A 159 0.94 1.31 -20.32
N HIS A 160 -0.06 1.97 -20.92
CA HIS A 160 -0.73 3.10 -20.30
C HIS A 160 -1.48 2.65 -19.04
N ALA A 161 -2.25 1.56 -19.11
CA ALA A 161 -2.90 0.97 -17.94
C ALA A 161 -1.91 0.52 -16.86
N ALA A 162 -0.77 -0.06 -17.25
CA ALA A 162 0.29 -0.43 -16.31
C ALA A 162 0.85 0.79 -15.57
N VAL A 163 1.11 1.91 -16.28
CA VAL A 163 1.60 3.15 -15.67
C VAL A 163 0.56 3.78 -14.75
N ILE A 164 -0.72 3.80 -15.16
CA ILE A 164 -1.81 4.33 -14.32
C ILE A 164 -2.05 3.46 -13.07
N SER A 165 -1.74 2.16 -13.14
CA SER A 165 -1.86 1.27 -11.98
C SER A 165 -0.89 1.66 -10.86
N ILE A 166 0.20 2.39 -11.16
CA ILE A 166 1.17 2.86 -10.17
C ILE A 166 0.58 4.03 -9.40
N ASP A 167 0.41 3.84 -8.09
CA ASP A 167 0.02 4.92 -7.19
C ASP A 167 1.20 5.86 -6.92
N MET A 168 1.27 6.95 -7.68
CA MET A 168 2.33 7.95 -7.54
C MET A 168 2.27 8.72 -6.21
N ASN A 169 1.12 8.77 -5.54
CA ASN A 169 0.99 9.37 -4.22
C ASN A 169 1.79 8.55 -3.20
N VAL A 170 1.65 7.22 -3.25
CA VAL A 170 2.44 6.32 -2.40
C VAL A 170 3.94 6.49 -2.69
N ILE A 171 4.35 6.47 -3.96
CA ILE A 171 5.76 6.57 -4.35
C ILE A 171 6.39 7.89 -3.89
N PHE A 172 5.72 9.01 -4.16
CA PHE A 172 6.24 10.33 -3.81
C PHE A 172 6.20 10.62 -2.31
N LEU A 173 5.19 10.11 -1.60
CA LEU A 173 5.14 10.20 -0.14
C LEU A 173 6.31 9.46 0.50
N LEU A 174 6.55 8.20 0.09
CA LEU A 174 7.68 7.42 0.58
C LEU A 174 9.01 8.09 0.26
N MET A 175 9.21 8.55 -0.98
CA MET A 175 10.44 9.25 -1.38
C MET A 175 10.67 10.52 -0.54
N GLY A 176 9.64 11.35 -0.36
CA GLY A 176 9.74 12.56 0.46
C GLY A 176 10.13 12.27 1.92
N MET A 177 9.51 11.25 2.51
CA MET A 177 9.81 10.84 3.89
C MET A 177 11.20 10.21 4.02
N MET A 178 11.61 9.35 3.08
CA MET A 178 12.96 8.78 3.04
C MET A 178 14.03 9.86 2.93
N ILE A 179 13.79 10.93 2.17
CA ILE A 179 14.69 12.09 2.11
C ILE A 179 14.77 12.80 3.47
N ILE A 180 13.63 13.06 4.11
CA ILE A 180 13.61 13.76 5.41
C ILE A 180 14.38 12.96 6.47
N VAL A 181 14.09 11.66 6.57
CA VAL A 181 14.75 10.79 7.55
C VAL A 181 16.21 10.54 7.18
N GLY A 182 16.50 10.40 5.88
CA GLY A 182 17.84 10.29 5.32
C GLY A 182 18.73 11.43 5.77
N VAL A 183 18.25 12.68 5.71
CA VAL A 183 19.00 13.84 6.24
C VAL A 183 19.08 13.81 7.77
N LEU A 184 17.97 13.51 8.47
CA LEU A 184 17.94 13.51 9.94
C LEU A 184 18.91 12.48 10.55
N LYS A 185 19.15 11.34 9.90
CA LYS A 185 20.05 10.32 10.45
C LYS A 185 21.50 10.79 10.59
N HIS A 186 21.94 11.73 9.75
CA HIS A 186 23.28 12.33 9.82
C HIS A 186 23.48 13.24 11.04
N THR A 187 22.39 13.62 11.73
CA THR A 187 22.43 14.52 12.90
C THR A 187 22.71 13.82 14.23
N GLY A 188 22.71 12.47 14.26
CA GLY A 188 22.88 11.68 15.49
C GLY A 188 21.66 11.66 16.42
N ILE A 189 20.49 12.13 15.96
CA ILE A 189 19.26 12.18 16.78
C ILE A 189 18.87 10.81 17.34
N PHE A 190 18.93 9.75 16.53
CA PHE A 190 18.50 8.41 16.93
C PHE A 190 19.40 7.82 18.02
N GLN A 191 20.72 7.97 17.88
CA GLN A 191 21.70 7.59 18.89
C GLN A 191 21.47 8.38 20.18
N TRP A 192 21.29 9.71 20.05
CA TRP A 192 21.02 10.58 21.20
C TRP A 192 19.74 10.19 21.96
N CYS A 193 18.66 9.87 21.24
CA CYS A 193 17.41 9.39 21.83
C CYS A 193 17.61 8.10 22.61
N ALA A 194 18.43 7.18 22.11
CA ALA A 194 18.72 5.94 22.82
C ALA A 194 19.58 6.15 24.07
N TYR A 195 20.58 7.04 24.02
CA TYR A 195 21.30 7.50 25.22
C TYR A 195 20.32 8.06 26.26
N PHE A 196 19.39 8.91 25.82
CA PHE A 196 18.41 9.52 26.71
C PHE A 196 17.47 8.47 27.34
N ALA A 197 16.99 7.51 26.55
CA ALA A 197 16.18 6.39 27.02
C ALA A 197 16.93 5.57 28.09
N TYR A 198 18.21 5.26 27.87
CA TYR A 198 19.04 4.55 28.84
C TYR A 198 19.22 5.35 30.14
N LYS A 199 19.54 6.64 30.01
CA LYS A 199 19.70 7.55 31.16
C LYS A 199 18.43 7.61 32.01
N LEU A 200 17.26 7.69 31.39
CA LEU A 200 15.97 7.70 32.08
C LEU A 200 15.64 6.36 32.74
N ALA A 201 16.05 5.25 32.14
CA ALA A 201 15.83 3.91 32.67
C ALA A 201 16.64 3.62 33.95
N LYS A 202 17.73 4.37 34.20
CA LYS A 202 18.60 4.24 35.38
C LYS A 202 18.99 2.78 35.70
N GLY A 203 19.31 2.01 34.66
CA GLY A 203 19.65 0.60 34.81
C GLY A 203 18.46 -0.30 35.17
N LYS A 204 17.23 0.00 34.74
CA LYS A 204 16.13 -0.97 34.78
C LYS A 204 15.78 -1.39 33.36
N VAL A 205 16.13 -2.62 32.98
CA VAL A 205 15.95 -3.11 31.61
C VAL A 205 14.50 -3.09 31.14
N LEU A 206 13.54 -3.44 32.01
CA LEU A 206 12.12 -3.34 31.67
C LEU A 206 11.71 -1.89 31.38
N VAL A 207 12.21 -0.92 32.17
CA VAL A 207 11.89 0.50 31.98
C VAL A 207 12.53 1.03 30.70
N LEU A 208 13.76 0.60 30.41
CA LEU A 208 14.43 0.87 29.14
C LEU A 208 13.62 0.33 27.97
N ALA A 209 13.19 -0.93 28.02
CA ALA A 209 12.37 -1.54 26.98
C ALA A 209 11.07 -0.77 26.76
N ILE A 210 10.43 -0.29 27.84
CA ILE A 210 9.23 0.56 27.74
C ILE A 210 9.54 1.88 27.02
N TYR A 211 10.61 2.58 27.39
CA TYR A 211 10.96 3.84 26.73
C TYR A 211 11.30 3.63 25.26
N LEU A 212 12.05 2.58 24.93
CA LEU A 212 12.39 2.27 23.55
C LEU A 212 11.13 1.86 22.77
N MET A 213 10.23 1.04 23.32
CA MET A 213 8.96 0.68 22.65
C MET A 213 8.09 1.91 22.38
N ILE A 214 7.92 2.80 23.37
CA ILE A 214 7.14 4.03 23.18
C ILE A 214 7.81 4.93 22.14
N PHE A 215 9.13 5.09 22.20
CA PHE A 215 9.87 5.87 21.22
C PHE A 215 9.73 5.29 19.81
N THR A 216 9.87 3.96 19.66
CA THR A 216 9.71 3.27 18.37
C THR A 216 8.29 3.44 17.84
N ALA A 217 7.28 3.25 18.68
CA ALA A 217 5.88 3.37 18.26
C ALA A 217 5.54 4.80 17.82
N VAL A 218 5.99 5.81 18.57
CA VAL A 218 5.79 7.22 18.21
C VAL A 218 6.59 7.59 16.96
N SER A 219 7.85 7.16 16.85
CA SER A 219 8.67 7.43 15.66
C SER A 219 8.05 6.79 14.43
N SER A 220 7.66 5.51 14.52
CA SER A 220 7.01 4.81 13.42
C SER A 220 5.62 5.35 13.09
N ALA A 221 4.97 6.10 13.97
CA ALA A 221 3.71 6.78 13.64
C ALA A 221 3.92 7.99 12.71
N PHE A 222 5.14 8.50 12.57
CA PHE A 222 5.45 9.64 11.69
C PHE A 222 6.50 9.34 10.62
N LEU A 223 7.27 8.26 10.82
CA LEU A 223 8.31 7.77 9.93
C LEU A 223 7.93 6.37 9.48
N ASP A 224 8.47 5.92 8.35
CA ASP A 224 8.25 4.54 7.95
C ASP A 224 8.89 3.56 8.96
N ASN A 225 8.22 2.42 9.13
CA ASN A 225 8.60 1.36 10.05
C ASN A 225 9.99 0.77 9.76
N VAL A 226 10.37 0.60 8.49
CA VAL A 226 11.66 0.06 8.08
C VAL A 226 12.79 0.99 8.50
N THR A 227 12.71 2.27 8.18
CA THR A 227 13.72 3.26 8.53
C THR A 227 13.85 3.42 10.03
N THR A 228 12.73 3.42 10.75
CA THR A 228 12.73 3.45 12.22
C THR A 228 13.53 2.27 12.79
N MET A 229 13.32 1.06 12.26
CA MET A 229 14.02 -0.14 12.72
C MET A 229 15.48 -0.23 12.24
N LEU A 230 15.81 0.23 11.03
CA LEU A 230 17.20 0.30 10.55
C LEU A 230 18.09 1.06 11.54
N LEU A 231 17.57 2.18 12.06
CA LEU A 231 18.30 3.05 12.96
C LEU A 231 18.31 2.54 14.39
N LEU A 232 17.16 2.05 14.90
CA LEU A 232 17.04 1.60 16.29
C LEU A 232 17.64 0.21 16.55
N THR A 233 17.68 -0.68 15.56
CA THR A 233 18.18 -2.04 15.75
C THR A 233 19.65 -2.04 16.16
N GLY A 234 20.49 -1.30 15.44
CA GLY A 234 21.93 -1.22 15.72
C GLY A 234 22.20 -0.74 17.15
N VAL A 235 21.45 0.27 17.58
CA VAL A 235 21.56 0.89 18.89
C VAL A 235 21.01 -0.02 20.00
N ALA A 236 19.86 -0.66 19.77
CA ALA A 236 19.28 -1.61 20.71
C ALA A 236 20.22 -2.81 20.95
N ILE A 237 20.90 -3.31 19.91
CA ILE A 237 21.89 -4.38 20.04
C ILE A 237 23.07 -3.93 20.92
N GLU A 238 23.62 -2.73 20.68
CA GLU A 238 24.76 -2.20 21.45
C GLU A 238 24.42 -2.01 22.94
N ILE A 239 23.21 -1.56 23.23
CA ILE A 239 22.71 -1.47 24.60
C ILE A 239 22.54 -2.86 25.22
N CYS A 240 21.98 -3.82 24.49
CA CYS A 240 21.81 -5.20 24.97
C CYS A 240 23.15 -5.88 25.29
N ILE A 241 24.15 -5.72 24.41
CA ILE A 241 25.52 -6.23 24.62
C ILE A 241 26.08 -5.70 25.95
N SER A 242 25.90 -4.41 26.19
CA SER A 242 26.43 -3.74 27.39
C SER A 242 25.69 -4.13 28.68
N LEU A 243 24.44 -4.58 28.56
CA LEU A 243 23.63 -5.11 29.66
C LEU A 243 23.76 -6.63 29.85
N SER A 244 24.63 -7.29 29.07
CA SER A 244 24.71 -8.76 28.97
C SER A 244 23.32 -9.41 28.73
N LEU A 245 22.45 -8.72 28.00
CA LEU A 245 21.12 -9.16 27.63
C LEU A 245 21.15 -9.74 26.21
N ASN A 246 20.46 -10.85 25.98
CA ASN A 246 20.25 -11.33 24.62
C ASN A 246 19.43 -10.28 23.84
N PRO A 247 19.94 -9.72 22.71
CA PRO A 247 19.26 -8.67 21.96
C PRO A 247 17.84 -9.03 21.50
N ILE A 248 17.55 -10.33 21.31
CA ILE A 248 16.22 -10.82 20.91
C ILE A 248 15.12 -10.30 21.85
N TYR A 249 15.41 -10.25 23.15
CA TYR A 249 14.44 -9.83 24.17
C TYR A 249 14.11 -8.33 24.12
N MET A 250 14.92 -7.54 23.42
CA MET A 250 14.67 -6.12 23.17
C MET A 250 14.14 -5.90 21.75
N LEU A 251 14.72 -6.59 20.76
CA LEU A 251 14.39 -6.40 19.35
C LEU A 251 12.96 -6.83 19.01
N ILE A 252 12.49 -7.98 19.50
CA ILE A 252 11.11 -8.43 19.20
C ILE A 252 10.07 -7.43 19.70
N PRO A 253 10.09 -6.97 20.97
CA PRO A 253 9.18 -5.91 21.42
C PRO A 253 9.25 -4.62 20.59
N LEU A 254 10.45 -4.21 20.13
CA LEU A 254 10.60 -3.02 19.31
C LEU A 254 9.99 -3.19 17.93
N ILE A 255 10.18 -4.35 17.29
CA ILE A 255 9.53 -4.69 16.02
C ILE A 255 8.01 -4.59 16.18
N LEU A 256 7.46 -5.25 17.22
CA LEU A 256 6.02 -5.24 17.51
C LEU A 256 5.50 -3.82 17.76
N ALA A 257 6.26 -3.01 18.51
CA ALA A 257 5.91 -1.62 18.80
C ALA A 257 5.97 -0.74 17.54
N SER A 258 6.93 -0.99 16.64
CA SER A 258 7.07 -0.30 15.36
C SER A 258 5.82 -0.53 14.51
N ASN A 259 5.44 -1.79 14.29
CA ASN A 259 4.27 -2.11 13.46
C ASN A 259 2.97 -1.57 14.07
N VAL A 260 2.77 -1.72 15.39
CA VAL A 260 1.58 -1.15 16.06
C VAL A 260 1.57 0.38 16.01
N GLY A 261 2.72 1.03 16.21
CA GLY A 261 2.84 2.48 16.11
C GLY A 261 2.61 3.01 14.70
N GLY A 262 3.18 2.36 13.69
CA GLY A 262 3.00 2.71 12.29
C GLY A 262 1.56 2.53 11.79
N THR A 263 0.82 1.59 12.38
CA THR A 263 -0.61 1.42 12.09
C THR A 263 -1.45 2.63 12.51
N ALA A 264 -0.98 3.45 13.45
CA ALA A 264 -1.78 4.52 14.06
C ALA A 264 -2.07 5.71 13.11
N THR A 265 -1.28 5.89 12.05
CA THR A 265 -1.39 7.03 11.13
C THR A 265 -1.31 6.56 9.68
N LEU A 266 -1.68 7.46 8.77
CA LEU A 266 -1.63 7.21 7.34
C LEU A 266 -0.21 6.89 6.82
N ILE A 267 0.83 7.43 7.46
CA ILE A 267 2.21 7.46 6.90
C ILE A 267 3.10 6.39 7.50
N GLY A 268 2.77 5.91 8.70
CA GLY A 268 3.68 5.08 9.48
C GLY A 268 3.98 3.69 8.90
N ASP A 269 3.09 3.16 8.06
CA ASP A 269 3.27 1.87 7.38
C ASP A 269 2.76 1.98 5.93
N PRO A 270 3.45 1.43 4.92
CA PRO A 270 3.00 1.56 3.54
C PRO A 270 1.59 0.99 3.24
N PRO A 271 1.11 -0.10 3.88
CA PRO A 271 -0.30 -0.50 3.78
C PRO A 271 -1.29 0.64 4.04
N ASN A 272 -1.03 1.47 5.06
CA ASN A 272 -1.90 2.59 5.39
C ASN A 272 -1.88 3.66 4.30
N ILE A 273 -0.70 3.98 3.77
CA ILE A 273 -0.55 4.93 2.66
C ILE A 273 -1.37 4.45 1.45
N MET A 274 -1.25 3.17 1.12
CA MET A 274 -1.95 2.54 0.01
C MET A 274 -3.47 2.56 0.19
N ILE A 275 -3.95 2.21 1.38
CA ILE A 275 -5.38 2.26 1.71
C ILE A 275 -5.90 3.69 1.64
N GLY A 276 -5.18 4.65 2.23
CA GLY A 276 -5.63 6.03 2.26
C GLY A 276 -5.65 6.69 0.89
N SER A 277 -4.64 6.43 0.06
CA SER A 277 -4.60 6.93 -1.31
C SER A 277 -5.72 6.32 -2.17
N TYR A 278 -5.94 5.00 -2.07
CA TYR A 278 -6.98 4.31 -2.85
C TYR A 278 -8.40 4.68 -2.39
N ALA A 279 -8.64 4.80 -1.08
CA ALA A 279 -9.94 5.10 -0.52
C ALA A 279 -10.24 6.60 -0.40
N GLY A 280 -9.25 7.47 -0.64
CA GLY A 280 -9.37 8.93 -0.44
C GLY A 280 -9.48 9.33 1.03
N LEU A 281 -8.90 8.55 1.94
CA LEU A 281 -8.94 8.82 3.39
C LEU A 281 -7.81 9.77 3.78
N THR A 282 -8.14 10.70 4.67
CA THR A 282 -7.20 11.70 5.16
C THR A 282 -6.35 11.18 6.31
N PHE A 283 -5.23 11.86 6.58
CA PHE A 283 -4.39 11.61 7.74
C PHE A 283 -5.20 11.62 9.05
N MET A 284 -6.15 12.56 9.17
CA MET A 284 -6.98 12.69 10.37
C MET A 284 -7.96 11.52 10.52
N ASP A 285 -8.47 10.96 9.42
CA ASP A 285 -9.36 9.80 9.46
C ASP A 285 -8.64 8.60 10.10
N PHE A 286 -7.37 8.36 9.72
CA PHE A 286 -6.53 7.34 10.34
C PHE A 286 -6.29 7.61 11.83
N VAL A 287 -5.94 8.83 12.21
CA VAL A 287 -5.68 9.17 13.62
C VAL A 287 -6.92 8.95 14.48
N VAL A 288 -8.08 9.40 14.01
CA VAL A 288 -9.35 9.24 14.74
C VAL A 288 -9.76 7.78 14.83
N ALA A 289 -9.60 7.01 13.74
CA ALA A 289 -10.02 5.62 13.69
C ALA A 289 -9.09 4.68 14.47
N LEU A 290 -7.76 4.88 14.40
CA LEU A 290 -6.76 3.88 14.76
C LEU A 290 -5.85 4.27 15.92
N ALA A 291 -5.57 5.56 16.17
CA ALA A 291 -4.53 5.95 17.13
C ALA A 291 -4.85 5.53 18.58
N ALA A 292 -6.12 5.67 19.01
CA ALA A 292 -6.54 5.25 20.34
C ALA A 292 -6.41 3.73 20.53
N LEU A 293 -6.82 2.94 19.53
CA LEU A 293 -6.66 1.50 19.51
C LEU A 293 -5.18 1.09 19.56
N CYS A 294 -4.33 1.72 18.75
CA CYS A 294 -2.90 1.45 18.74
C CYS A 294 -2.27 1.76 20.11
N GLY A 295 -2.69 2.86 20.76
CA GLY A 295 -2.28 3.16 22.14
C GLY A 295 -2.64 2.05 23.13
N VAL A 296 -3.86 1.50 23.04
CA VAL A 296 -4.28 0.33 23.84
C VAL A 296 -3.42 -0.89 23.54
N CYS A 297 -3.14 -1.17 22.25
CA CYS A 297 -2.27 -2.27 21.84
C CYS A 297 -0.83 -2.11 22.33
N ILE A 298 -0.28 -0.89 22.40
CA ILE A 298 1.05 -0.62 22.99
C ILE A 298 1.05 -0.90 24.50
N VAL A 299 0.00 -0.51 25.23
CA VAL A 299 -0.12 -0.85 26.67
C VAL A 299 -0.15 -2.36 26.86
N ILE A 300 -0.90 -3.07 26.01
CA ILE A 300 -0.99 -4.53 26.05
C ILE A 300 0.34 -5.18 25.65
N LEU A 301 1.08 -4.61 24.70
CA LEU A 301 2.42 -5.04 24.34
C LEU A 301 3.41 -4.86 25.50
N ILE A 302 3.30 -3.78 26.28
CA ILE A 302 4.13 -3.57 27.47
C ILE A 302 3.84 -4.65 28.53
N ILE A 303 2.56 -4.95 28.75
CA ILE A 303 2.15 -6.01 29.69
C ILE A 303 2.64 -7.37 29.19
N PHE A 304 2.42 -7.68 27.91
CA PHE A 304 2.87 -8.90 27.26
C PHE A 304 4.40 -9.05 27.37
N SER A 305 5.14 -7.99 27.08
CA SER A 305 6.60 -7.99 27.17
C SER A 305 7.11 -8.26 28.59
N LYS A 306 6.44 -7.70 29.60
CA LYS A 306 6.74 -8.01 31.01
C LYS A 306 6.44 -9.47 31.36
N LEU A 307 5.38 -10.06 30.83
CA LEU A 307 5.00 -11.45 31.11
C LEU A 307 5.94 -12.45 30.42
N VAL A 308 6.36 -12.17 29.19
CA VAL A 308 7.21 -13.06 28.39
C VAL A 308 8.69 -12.92 28.75
N TRP A 309 9.22 -11.70 28.81
CA TRP A 309 10.66 -11.42 28.99
C TRP A 309 11.02 -10.83 30.35
N GLY A 310 10.06 -10.65 31.27
CA GLY A 310 10.32 -9.99 32.55
C GLY A 310 11.37 -10.70 33.42
N LYS A 311 11.51 -12.02 33.30
CA LYS A 311 12.56 -12.79 33.98
C LYS A 311 13.94 -12.50 33.39
N ASP A 312 14.05 -12.47 32.07
CA ASP A 312 15.29 -12.15 31.36
C ASP A 312 15.72 -10.71 31.61
N TYR A 313 14.77 -9.76 31.64
CA TYR A 313 15.04 -8.36 32.00
C TYR A 313 15.55 -8.21 33.44
N ALA A 314 15.07 -9.03 34.36
CA ALA A 314 15.53 -9.04 35.74
C ALA A 314 16.90 -9.72 35.92
N ALA A 315 17.24 -10.67 35.03
CA ALA A 315 18.51 -11.38 35.05
C ALA A 315 19.67 -10.59 34.41
N ALA A 316 19.38 -9.51 33.69
CA ALA A 316 20.37 -8.65 33.07
C ALA A 316 21.33 -8.06 34.11
N LYS A 317 22.64 -8.15 33.83
CA LYS A 317 23.68 -7.61 34.70
C LYS A 317 23.99 -6.19 34.29
N ILE A 318 23.99 -5.30 35.27
CA ILE A 318 24.20 -3.88 35.02
C ILE A 318 25.36 -3.43 35.86
N GLU A 319 26.54 -3.64 35.32
CA GLU A 319 27.79 -3.18 35.93
C GLU A 319 27.94 -1.68 35.64
N ASN A 320 28.14 -0.87 36.69
CA ASN A 320 28.33 0.58 36.64
C ASN A 320 27.41 1.35 35.66
N VAL A 321 26.11 1.42 35.97
CA VAL A 321 25.10 2.23 35.25
C VAL A 321 25.61 3.64 34.92
N GLU A 322 26.24 4.32 35.87
CA GLU A 322 26.72 5.69 35.71
C GLU A 322 27.88 5.81 34.73
N GLU A 323 28.80 4.84 34.73
CA GLU A 323 29.93 4.80 33.81
C GLU A 323 29.45 4.56 32.38
N TYR A 324 28.50 3.65 32.20
CA TYR A 324 27.93 3.39 30.88
C TYR A 324 27.07 4.56 30.37
N ILE A 325 26.31 5.25 31.25
CA ILE A 325 25.65 6.52 30.90
C ILE A 325 26.68 7.54 30.41
N ARG A 326 27.84 7.64 31.08
CA ARG A 326 28.92 8.55 30.68
C ARG A 326 29.49 8.17 29.31
N LYS A 327 29.74 6.88 29.08
CA LYS A 327 30.20 6.36 27.78
C LYS A 327 29.21 6.66 26.66
N LEU A 328 27.93 6.34 26.86
CA LEU A 328 26.87 6.64 25.88
C LEU A 328 26.73 8.13 25.63
N LYS A 329 26.84 8.97 26.66
CA LYS A 329 26.83 10.44 26.50
C LYS A 329 27.99 10.92 25.61
N GLU A 330 29.13 10.23 25.62
CA GLU A 330 30.30 10.58 24.82
C GLU A 330 30.18 10.14 23.37
N GLU A 331 29.69 8.92 23.14
CA GLU A 331 29.55 8.29 21.81
C GLU A 331 28.27 8.75 21.08
N TYR A 332 27.15 8.89 21.78
CA TYR A 332 25.83 9.17 21.18
C TYR A 332 25.43 10.64 21.33
N LYS A 333 26.23 11.50 20.72
CA LYS A 333 25.98 12.95 20.68
C LYS A 333 25.24 13.36 19.41
N ILE A 334 24.52 14.47 19.51
CA ILE A 334 24.06 15.21 18.33
C ILE A 334 25.32 15.75 17.64
N THR A 335 25.54 15.30 16.40
CA THR A 335 26.70 15.67 15.57
C THR A 335 26.51 17.04 14.94
N ASP A 336 25.30 17.34 14.46
CA ASP A 336 24.96 18.63 13.85
C ASP A 336 23.63 19.18 14.40
N PRO A 337 23.67 20.04 15.43
CA PRO A 337 22.47 20.61 16.03
C PRO A 337 21.75 21.61 15.11
N GLY A 338 22.45 22.24 14.17
CA GLY A 338 21.83 23.17 13.23
C GLY A 338 21.00 22.44 12.18
N LEU A 339 21.56 21.37 11.59
CA LEU A 339 20.83 20.51 10.65
C LEU A 339 19.66 19.81 11.35
N LEU A 340 19.85 19.40 12.61
CA LEU A 340 18.76 18.85 13.42
C LEU A 340 17.61 19.85 13.60
N ALA A 341 17.91 21.11 13.91
CA ALA A 341 16.88 22.14 14.07
C ALA A 341 16.11 22.37 12.76
N TYR A 342 16.80 22.45 11.63
CA TYR A 342 16.14 22.54 10.32
C TYR A 342 15.30 21.30 10.02
N GLY A 343 15.84 20.11 10.26
CA GLY A 343 15.15 18.86 10.01
C GLY A 343 13.90 18.68 10.86
N LEU A 344 13.97 18.99 12.16
CA LEU A 344 12.80 18.96 13.04
C LEU A 344 11.77 20.05 12.68
N GLY A 345 12.23 21.23 12.28
CA GLY A 345 11.34 22.29 11.79
C GLY A 345 10.59 21.89 10.52
N VAL A 346 11.29 21.29 9.55
CA VAL A 346 10.69 20.78 8.32
C VAL A 346 9.78 19.59 8.59
N LEU A 347 10.16 18.66 9.46
CA LEU A 347 9.31 17.55 9.85
C LEU A 347 8.01 18.05 10.53
N ALA A 348 8.12 19.01 11.44
CA ALA A 348 6.95 19.64 12.06
C ALA A 348 6.05 20.34 11.03
N PHE A 349 6.65 21.01 10.03
CA PHE A 349 5.92 21.62 8.93
C PHE A 349 5.22 20.57 8.04
N ALA A 350 5.89 19.47 7.71
CA ALA A 350 5.30 18.37 6.96
C ALA A 350 4.13 17.74 7.73
N ILE A 351 4.28 17.50 9.04
CA ILE A 351 3.21 17.01 9.91
C ILE A 351 2.03 18.01 9.94
N LEU A 352 2.28 19.30 10.02
CA LEU A 352 1.22 20.32 9.96
C LEU A 352 0.46 20.25 8.63
N LEU A 353 1.16 20.07 7.51
CA LEU A 353 0.54 19.90 6.21
C LEU A 353 -0.25 18.58 6.13
N PHE A 354 0.25 17.48 6.70
CA PHE A 354 -0.52 16.23 6.80
C PHE A 354 -1.80 16.43 7.62
N LEU A 355 -1.73 17.11 8.76
CA LEU A 355 -2.93 17.38 9.58
C LEU A 355 -3.97 18.25 8.84
N THR A 356 -3.54 19.08 7.89
CA THR A 356 -4.42 20.02 7.19
C THR A 356 -4.71 19.64 5.74
N HIS A 357 -4.11 18.58 5.18
CA HIS A 357 -4.18 18.27 3.74
C HIS A 357 -5.61 18.11 3.22
N GLY A 358 -6.51 17.54 4.04
CA GLY A 358 -7.92 17.35 3.70
C GLY A 358 -8.67 18.67 3.49
N TYR A 359 -8.28 19.74 4.21
CA TYR A 359 -8.83 21.08 4.02
C TYR A 359 -8.37 21.71 2.70
N TRP A 360 -7.14 21.40 2.26
CA TRP A 360 -6.56 21.95 1.03
C TRP A 360 -6.93 21.16 -0.22
N HIS A 361 -7.63 20.03 -0.09
CA HIS A 361 -7.80 19.04 -1.16
C HIS A 361 -6.46 18.66 -1.81
N MET A 362 -5.44 18.50 -0.96
CA MET A 362 -4.07 18.24 -1.37
C MET A 362 -3.69 16.80 -1.02
N GLU A 363 -2.93 16.17 -1.91
CA GLU A 363 -2.34 14.85 -1.66
C GLU A 363 -1.21 14.92 -0.63
N VAL A 364 -1.11 13.87 0.18
CA VAL A 364 -0.14 13.79 1.29
C VAL A 364 1.30 13.75 0.77
N SER A 365 1.52 13.14 -0.40
CA SER A 365 2.82 13.19 -1.09
C SER A 365 3.35 14.59 -1.37
N ILE A 366 2.48 15.58 -1.63
CA ILE A 366 2.91 16.95 -1.93
C ILE A 366 3.59 17.57 -0.69
N ALA A 367 3.02 17.34 0.49
CA ALA A 367 3.59 17.81 1.75
C ALA A 367 4.96 17.15 2.04
N ALA A 368 5.06 15.83 1.83
CA ALA A 368 6.30 15.10 2.05
C ALA A 368 7.40 15.50 1.06
N LEU A 369 7.08 15.64 -0.23
CA LEU A 369 8.03 16.09 -1.25
C LEU A 369 8.48 17.52 -1.00
N ALA A 370 7.57 18.42 -0.65
CA ALA A 370 7.93 19.80 -0.33
C ALA A 370 8.89 19.85 0.87
N GLY A 371 8.59 19.12 1.95
CA GLY A 371 9.47 18.99 3.10
C GLY A 371 10.84 18.40 2.73
N GLY A 372 10.84 17.24 2.06
CA GLY A 372 12.05 16.57 1.61
C GLY A 372 12.93 17.45 0.72
N ALA A 373 12.34 18.13 -0.26
CA ALA A 373 13.05 19.02 -1.15
C ALA A 373 13.66 20.23 -0.42
N ILE A 374 12.93 20.85 0.50
CA ILE A 374 13.42 21.97 1.33
C ILE A 374 14.60 21.50 2.19
N LEU A 375 14.44 20.39 2.90
CA LEU A 375 15.48 19.89 3.80
C LEU A 375 16.72 19.41 3.05
N ALA A 376 16.54 18.67 1.96
CA ALA A 376 17.65 18.25 1.09
C ALA A 376 18.41 19.46 0.54
N THR A 377 17.70 20.49 0.07
CA THR A 377 18.32 21.73 -0.43
C THR A 377 19.15 22.41 0.66
N ILE A 378 18.62 22.54 1.89
CA ILE A 378 19.37 23.12 3.01
C ILE A 378 20.61 22.26 3.32
N ALA A 379 20.45 20.94 3.41
CA ALA A 379 21.53 20.03 3.76
C ALA A 379 22.67 20.05 2.73
N ILE A 380 22.32 20.04 1.44
CA ILE A 380 23.28 20.05 0.33
C ILE A 380 23.92 21.44 0.15
N ALA A 381 23.12 22.51 0.16
CA ALA A 381 23.65 23.87 -0.02
C ALA A 381 24.57 24.31 1.13
N THR A 382 24.38 23.75 2.34
CA THR A 382 25.27 23.98 3.48
C THR A 382 26.48 23.03 3.52
N GLY A 383 26.60 22.11 2.55
CA GLY A 383 27.70 21.15 2.46
C GLY A 383 27.70 20.10 3.58
N LYS A 384 26.56 19.91 4.25
CA LYS A 384 26.42 19.01 5.40
C LYS A 384 26.12 17.57 5.01
N VAL A 385 25.47 17.40 3.85
CA VAL A 385 25.13 16.10 3.28
C VAL A 385 25.48 16.14 1.79
N ASP A 386 26.13 15.09 1.31
CA ASP A 386 26.41 14.92 -0.12
C ASP A 386 25.16 14.44 -0.86
N LEU A 387 24.92 15.00 -2.06
CA LEU A 387 23.73 14.67 -2.85
C LEU A 387 23.74 13.21 -3.32
N LEU A 388 24.90 12.70 -3.75
CA LEU A 388 25.00 11.31 -4.21
C LEU A 388 24.86 10.37 -3.03
N GLU A 389 25.44 10.69 -1.87
CA GLU A 389 25.24 9.91 -0.65
C GLU A 389 23.77 9.83 -0.25
N LEU A 390 23.06 10.98 -0.26
CA LEU A 390 21.62 11.01 0.03
C LEU A 390 20.83 10.16 -0.97
N ILE A 391 21.08 10.30 -2.27
CA ILE A 391 20.33 9.58 -3.30
C ILE A 391 20.66 8.08 -3.30
N GLU A 392 21.94 7.69 -3.15
CA GLU A 392 22.38 6.31 -3.31
C GLU A 392 22.24 5.48 -2.04
N LYS A 393 22.48 6.07 -0.87
CA LYS A 393 22.53 5.33 0.41
C LYS A 393 21.33 5.57 1.31
N ASP A 394 20.70 6.73 1.20
CA ASP A 394 19.67 7.14 2.16
C ASP A 394 18.26 6.91 1.63
N ILE A 395 18.05 7.03 0.31
CA ILE A 395 16.80 6.68 -0.35
C ILE A 395 16.77 5.17 -0.64
N GLU A 396 15.71 4.50 -0.21
CA GLU A 396 15.51 3.07 -0.45
C GLU A 396 14.93 2.80 -1.86
N TRP A 397 15.75 2.98 -2.90
CA TRP A 397 15.36 2.65 -4.28
C TRP A 397 14.78 1.25 -4.47
N PRO A 398 15.30 0.18 -3.83
CA PRO A 398 14.71 -1.15 -3.97
C PRO A 398 13.26 -1.19 -3.48
N THR A 399 12.94 -0.44 -2.43
CA THR A 399 11.58 -0.31 -1.89
C THR A 399 10.69 0.45 -2.87
N LEU A 400 11.10 1.61 -3.38
CA LEU A 400 10.32 2.37 -4.37
C LEU A 400 10.05 1.58 -5.66
N MET A 401 11.07 0.90 -6.19
CA MET A 401 10.93 0.02 -7.36
C MET A 401 9.99 -1.14 -7.10
N PHE A 402 10.07 -1.74 -5.91
CA PHE A 402 9.18 -2.82 -5.52
C PHE A 402 7.71 -2.39 -5.58
N PHE A 403 7.35 -1.22 -5.03
CA PHE A 403 5.99 -0.70 -5.12
C PHE A 403 5.54 -0.46 -6.57
N MET A 404 6.36 0.17 -7.40
CA MET A 404 6.01 0.44 -8.80
C MET A 404 5.70 -0.86 -9.56
N PHE A 405 6.55 -1.89 -9.44
CA PHE A 405 6.32 -3.16 -10.13
C PHE A 405 5.22 -4.01 -9.51
N LEU A 406 5.04 -3.94 -8.19
CA LEU A 406 3.93 -4.58 -7.50
C LEU A 406 2.59 -4.01 -7.95
N PHE A 407 2.47 -2.69 -8.07
CA PHE A 407 1.26 -2.04 -8.59
C PHE A 407 0.95 -2.46 -10.03
N ILE A 408 1.97 -2.57 -10.88
CA ILE A 408 1.81 -3.12 -12.24
C ILE A 408 1.28 -4.57 -12.19
N LEU A 409 1.83 -5.41 -11.31
CA LEU A 409 1.37 -6.79 -11.13
C LEU A 409 -0.10 -6.87 -10.68
N VAL A 410 -0.47 -6.04 -9.69
CA VAL A 410 -1.84 -5.97 -9.16
C VAL A 410 -2.80 -5.46 -10.23
N GLY A 411 -2.46 -4.38 -10.93
CA GLY A 411 -3.26 -3.84 -12.03
C GLY A 411 -3.45 -4.84 -13.17
N GLY A 412 -2.47 -5.70 -13.42
CA GLY A 412 -2.57 -6.80 -14.39
C GLY A 412 -3.64 -7.84 -14.02
N VAL A 413 -3.68 -8.29 -12.76
CA VAL A 413 -4.69 -9.28 -12.29
C VAL A 413 -6.06 -8.65 -12.02
N GLU A 414 -6.10 -7.36 -11.69
CA GLU A 414 -7.34 -6.57 -11.61
C GLU A 414 -7.99 -6.44 -12.99
N SER A 415 -7.20 -6.07 -14.00
CA SER A 415 -7.64 -5.94 -15.39
C SER A 415 -8.22 -7.24 -15.95
N THR A 416 -7.68 -8.39 -15.51
CA THR A 416 -8.16 -9.70 -15.94
C THR A 416 -9.32 -10.25 -15.10
N GLY A 417 -9.57 -9.72 -13.91
CA GLY A 417 -10.73 -10.03 -13.08
C GLY A 417 -10.50 -11.07 -11.98
N LEU A 418 -9.25 -11.36 -11.62
CA LEU A 418 -8.94 -12.25 -10.48
C LEU A 418 -9.49 -11.68 -9.17
N LEU A 419 -9.30 -10.37 -8.95
CA LEU A 419 -9.69 -9.71 -7.72
C LEU A 419 -11.23 -9.70 -7.55
N ALA A 420 -11.97 -9.48 -8.64
CA ALA A 420 -13.44 -9.57 -8.65
C ALA A 420 -13.94 -10.97 -8.24
N LEU A 421 -13.28 -12.04 -8.71
CA LEU A 421 -13.61 -13.42 -8.32
C LEU A 421 -13.42 -13.65 -6.81
N ILE A 422 -12.32 -13.17 -6.25
CA ILE A 422 -12.06 -13.27 -4.81
C ILE A 422 -13.11 -12.47 -4.02
N ALA A 423 -13.47 -11.28 -4.50
CA ALA A 423 -14.49 -10.46 -3.86
C ALA A 423 -15.87 -11.12 -3.85
N ASP A 424 -16.26 -11.79 -4.95
CA ASP A 424 -17.49 -12.59 -5.03
C ASP A 424 -17.47 -13.75 -4.03
N TRP A 425 -16.33 -14.41 -3.85
CA TRP A 425 -16.18 -15.47 -2.85
C TRP A 425 -16.37 -14.94 -1.42
N ILE A 426 -15.78 -13.80 -1.08
CA ILE A 426 -15.96 -13.18 0.23
C ILE A 426 -17.42 -12.75 0.44
N LEU A 427 -18.07 -12.20 -0.58
CA LEU A 427 -19.48 -11.81 -0.52
C LEU A 427 -20.40 -13.03 -0.28
N GLN A 428 -20.14 -14.15 -0.97
CA GLN A 428 -20.89 -15.39 -0.80
C GLN A 428 -20.68 -16.00 0.59
N LEU A 429 -19.44 -16.03 1.09
CA LEU A 429 -19.12 -16.54 2.42
C LEU A 429 -19.70 -15.68 3.54
N SER A 430 -19.65 -14.36 3.39
CA SER A 430 -20.24 -13.41 4.34
C SER A 430 -21.77 -13.39 4.28
N LYS A 431 -22.38 -13.91 3.20
CA LYS A 431 -23.83 -13.82 2.93
C LYS A 431 -24.35 -12.38 2.97
N GLY A 432 -23.51 -11.40 2.61
CA GLY A 432 -23.81 -9.97 2.71
C GLY A 432 -23.90 -9.42 4.15
N ASN A 433 -23.50 -10.19 5.17
CA ASN A 433 -23.51 -9.75 6.55
C ASN A 433 -22.24 -8.94 6.87
N PHE A 434 -22.41 -7.71 7.34
CA PHE A 434 -21.31 -6.81 7.70
C PHE A 434 -20.34 -7.42 8.73
N ILE A 435 -20.83 -8.04 9.81
CA ILE A 435 -19.97 -8.61 10.86
C ILE A 435 -19.15 -9.77 10.29
N ALA A 436 -19.77 -10.62 9.47
CA ALA A 436 -19.06 -11.72 8.82
C ALA A 436 -17.99 -11.20 7.85
N ALA A 437 -18.31 -10.22 7.02
CA ALA A 437 -17.36 -9.62 6.09
C ALA A 437 -16.20 -8.91 6.81
N LEU A 438 -16.50 -8.12 7.85
CA LEU A 438 -15.51 -7.49 8.70
C LEU A 438 -14.56 -8.51 9.31
N SER A 439 -15.12 -9.60 9.85
CA SER A 439 -14.35 -10.68 10.46
C SER A 439 -13.49 -11.42 9.43
N LEU A 440 -14.02 -11.67 8.23
CA LEU A 440 -13.26 -12.27 7.15
C LEU A 440 -12.10 -11.38 6.73
N ILE A 441 -12.34 -10.09 6.48
CA ILE A 441 -11.28 -9.16 6.06
C ILE A 441 -10.19 -9.08 7.11
N ILE A 442 -10.52 -8.80 8.38
CA ILE A 442 -9.49 -8.60 9.41
C ILE A 442 -8.67 -9.87 9.68
N TRP A 443 -9.31 -11.05 9.77
CA TRP A 443 -8.61 -12.29 10.10
C TRP A 443 -7.89 -12.90 8.90
N VAL A 444 -8.47 -12.85 7.70
CA VAL A 444 -7.76 -13.27 6.48
C VAL A 444 -6.58 -12.34 6.26
N ALA A 445 -6.74 -11.02 6.42
CA ALA A 445 -5.63 -10.09 6.34
C ALA A 445 -4.55 -10.38 7.38
N ALA A 446 -4.92 -10.59 8.64
CA ALA A 446 -3.98 -10.89 9.70
C ALA A 446 -3.19 -12.18 9.44
N ILE A 447 -3.87 -13.27 9.08
CA ILE A 447 -3.24 -14.56 8.88
C ILE A 447 -2.40 -14.55 7.60
N MET A 448 -2.93 -14.03 6.49
CA MET A 448 -2.17 -13.98 5.23
C MET A 448 -0.96 -13.07 5.36
N SER A 449 -1.12 -11.89 5.95
CA SER A 449 -0.03 -10.95 6.19
C SER A 449 0.97 -11.44 7.25
N ALA A 450 0.66 -12.50 8.00
CA ALA A 450 1.65 -13.14 8.86
C ALA A 450 2.64 -13.97 8.04
N PHE A 451 2.25 -14.48 6.87
CA PHE A 451 3.10 -15.35 6.03
C PHE A 451 3.49 -14.71 4.69
N VAL A 452 3.00 -13.49 4.46
CA VAL A 452 3.26 -12.68 3.28
C VAL A 452 3.52 -11.28 3.78
N ASP A 453 4.50 -10.58 3.20
CA ASP A 453 4.72 -9.16 3.49
C ASP A 453 3.40 -8.36 3.39
N ASN A 454 3.14 -7.52 4.38
CA ASN A 454 1.92 -6.71 4.51
C ASN A 454 1.67 -5.78 3.31
N ILE A 455 2.72 -5.40 2.58
CA ILE A 455 2.64 -4.53 1.40
C ILE A 455 1.94 -5.22 0.21
N PRO A 456 2.48 -6.31 -0.36
CA PRO A 456 1.86 -7.00 -1.49
C PRO A 456 0.50 -7.60 -1.14
N PHE A 457 0.25 -7.90 0.13
CA PHE A 457 -1.08 -8.33 0.59
C PHE A 457 -2.10 -7.19 0.56
N THR A 458 -1.74 -6.02 1.07
CA THR A 458 -2.65 -4.89 1.06
C THR A 458 -3.00 -4.48 -0.37
N ALA A 459 -2.00 -4.44 -1.26
CA ALA A 459 -2.17 -4.06 -2.66
C ALA A 459 -3.25 -4.88 -3.39
N THR A 460 -3.29 -6.20 -3.18
CA THR A 460 -4.30 -7.07 -3.80
C THR A 460 -5.68 -6.92 -3.19
N MET A 461 -5.73 -6.57 -1.90
CA MET A 461 -6.98 -6.42 -1.17
C MET A 461 -7.64 -5.06 -1.43
N LEU A 462 -6.93 -4.03 -1.92
CA LEU A 462 -7.54 -2.70 -2.14
C LEU A 462 -8.78 -2.78 -3.03
N PRO A 463 -8.73 -3.36 -4.25
CA PRO A 463 -9.90 -3.39 -5.13
C PRO A 463 -11.00 -4.31 -4.57
N ILE A 464 -10.61 -5.37 -3.85
CA ILE A 464 -11.54 -6.30 -3.20
C ILE A 464 -12.35 -5.57 -2.12
N VAL A 465 -11.68 -4.84 -1.23
CA VAL A 465 -12.33 -4.09 -0.14
C VAL A 465 -13.13 -2.91 -0.70
N ALA A 466 -12.65 -2.25 -1.75
CA ALA A 466 -13.40 -1.20 -2.44
C ALA A 466 -14.74 -1.73 -2.96
N TYR A 467 -14.74 -2.83 -3.72
CA TYR A 467 -15.97 -3.45 -4.19
C TYR A 467 -16.88 -3.87 -3.03
N LEU A 468 -16.33 -4.57 -2.04
CA LEU A 468 -17.07 -5.03 -0.86
C LEU A 468 -17.74 -3.88 -0.11
N ASN A 469 -17.10 -2.71 -0.04
CA ASN A 469 -17.69 -1.50 0.55
C ASN A 469 -18.88 -0.93 -0.23
N THR A 470 -19.00 -1.23 -1.53
CA THR A 470 -20.16 -0.79 -2.32
C THR A 470 -21.37 -1.73 -2.19
N VAL A 471 -21.13 -3.00 -1.88
CA VAL A 471 -22.17 -4.04 -1.87
C VAL A 471 -22.61 -4.50 -0.49
N ILE A 472 -21.74 -4.38 0.53
CA ILE A 472 -22.07 -4.74 1.90
C ILE A 472 -22.74 -3.53 2.59
N PRO A 473 -23.99 -3.68 3.08
CA PRO A 473 -24.63 -2.62 3.83
C PRO A 473 -23.84 -2.25 5.09
N ASP A 474 -23.91 -0.98 5.49
CA ASP A 474 -23.30 -0.44 6.72
C ASP A 474 -21.77 -0.55 6.81
N SER A 475 -21.08 -0.85 5.69
CA SER A 475 -19.63 -1.04 5.69
C SER A 475 -18.86 0.27 5.89
N ALA A 476 -19.34 1.36 5.28
CA ALA A 476 -18.69 2.68 5.25
C ALA A 476 -17.17 2.55 5.05
N ASN A 477 -16.35 3.19 5.89
CA ASN A 477 -14.90 3.01 5.89
C ASN A 477 -14.41 1.89 6.82
N THR A 478 -15.30 1.16 7.48
CA THR A 478 -14.90 0.18 8.50
C THR A 478 -14.15 -1.02 7.92
N LEU A 479 -14.44 -1.42 6.67
CA LEU A 479 -13.67 -2.49 6.01
C LEU A 479 -12.26 -2.04 5.62
N TRP A 480 -12.04 -0.73 5.39
CA TRP A 480 -10.70 -0.18 5.20
C TRP A 480 -9.87 -0.27 6.47
N TRP A 481 -10.47 0.08 7.62
CA TRP A 481 -9.83 -0.07 8.92
C TRP A 481 -9.55 -1.52 9.27
N ALA A 482 -10.43 -2.45 8.89
CA ALA A 482 -10.21 -3.88 9.05
C ALA A 482 -9.03 -4.38 8.23
N LEU A 483 -8.89 -3.91 6.98
CA LEU A 483 -7.74 -4.23 6.14
C LEU A 483 -6.45 -3.63 6.73
N ALA A 484 -6.45 -2.36 7.13
CA ALA A 484 -5.29 -1.69 7.74
C ALA A 484 -4.81 -2.43 9.00
N LEU A 485 -5.72 -2.64 9.96
CA LEU A 485 -5.41 -3.34 11.21
C LEU A 485 -5.02 -4.80 10.97
N GLY A 486 -5.74 -5.50 10.08
CA GLY A 486 -5.44 -6.87 9.72
C GLY A 486 -4.06 -7.02 9.09
N ALA A 487 -3.72 -6.22 8.08
CA ALA A 487 -2.43 -6.28 7.42
C ALA A 487 -1.28 -5.87 8.38
N CYS A 488 -1.39 -4.72 9.04
CA CYS A 488 -0.31 -4.22 9.89
C CYS A 488 -0.12 -5.06 11.17
N PHE A 489 -1.19 -5.48 11.84
CA PHE A 489 -1.06 -6.36 13.00
C PHE A 489 -0.72 -7.79 12.60
N GLY A 490 -1.20 -8.26 11.45
CA GLY A 490 -0.83 -9.55 10.86
C GLY A 490 0.66 -9.68 10.63
N GLY A 491 1.30 -8.60 10.14
CA GLY A 491 2.74 -8.51 9.94
C GLY A 491 3.58 -8.79 11.20
N ASN A 492 3.00 -8.71 12.40
CA ASN A 492 3.66 -9.12 13.64
C ASN A 492 3.77 -10.64 13.83
N GLY A 493 3.05 -11.44 13.05
CA GLY A 493 2.95 -12.88 13.28
C GLY A 493 4.25 -13.65 13.05
N THR A 494 5.04 -13.26 12.04
CA THR A 494 6.29 -13.95 11.68
C THR A 494 7.36 -12.99 11.17
N ILE A 495 8.58 -13.50 10.93
CA ILE A 495 9.70 -12.69 10.42
C ILE A 495 9.40 -12.09 9.05
N ILE A 496 8.72 -12.81 8.18
CA ILE A 496 8.46 -12.39 6.79
C ILE A 496 7.18 -11.53 6.65
N GLY A 497 6.39 -11.39 7.72
CA GLY A 497 5.10 -10.71 7.65
C GLY A 497 5.19 -9.19 7.46
N ALA A 498 6.31 -8.58 7.84
CA ALA A 498 6.57 -7.17 7.61
C ALA A 498 8.06 -6.92 7.33
N SER A 499 8.34 -5.95 6.47
CA SER A 499 9.71 -5.65 6.05
C SER A 499 10.61 -5.21 7.21
N ALA A 500 10.06 -4.49 8.19
CA ALA A 500 10.77 -4.05 9.39
C ALA A 500 11.29 -5.25 10.21
N ASN A 501 10.56 -6.37 10.21
CA ASN A 501 10.95 -7.59 10.91
C ASN A 501 12.18 -8.22 10.23
N VAL A 502 12.11 -8.43 8.91
CA VAL A 502 13.19 -9.01 8.09
C VAL A 502 14.47 -8.19 8.24
N VAL A 503 14.36 -6.87 8.11
CA VAL A 503 15.50 -5.95 8.22
C VAL A 503 16.14 -6.00 9.61
N THR A 504 15.32 -6.01 10.67
CA THR A 504 15.81 -6.11 12.06
C THR A 504 16.54 -7.43 12.29
N VAL A 505 15.97 -8.54 11.82
CA VAL A 505 16.59 -9.88 11.92
C VAL A 505 17.89 -9.92 11.12
N GLY A 506 17.91 -9.41 9.90
CA GLY A 506 19.12 -9.38 9.06
C GLY A 506 20.26 -8.57 9.69
N ILE A 507 19.96 -7.41 10.31
CA ILE A 507 20.96 -6.64 11.06
C ILE A 507 21.43 -7.44 12.28
N ALA A 508 20.52 -8.07 13.03
CA ALA A 508 20.90 -8.88 14.19
C ALA A 508 21.82 -10.04 13.80
N GLU A 509 21.53 -10.73 12.71
CA GLU A 509 22.36 -11.80 12.15
C GLU A 509 23.74 -11.29 11.73
N SER A 510 23.82 -10.13 11.08
CA SER A 510 25.09 -9.51 10.71
C SER A 510 26.00 -9.22 11.91
N LYS A 511 25.39 -8.98 13.09
CA LYS A 511 26.08 -8.78 14.38
C LYS A 511 26.24 -10.08 15.18
N GLY A 512 25.97 -11.25 14.59
CA GLY A 512 26.17 -12.57 15.19
C GLY A 512 25.00 -13.09 16.05
N TYR A 513 23.85 -12.41 16.06
CA TYR A 513 22.66 -12.82 16.80
C TYR A 513 21.62 -13.43 15.87
N HIS A 514 21.59 -14.76 15.79
CA HIS A 514 20.66 -15.47 14.93
C HIS A 514 19.27 -15.59 15.57
N ILE A 515 18.24 -15.13 14.87
CA ILE A 515 16.83 -15.21 15.29
C ILE A 515 16.12 -16.19 14.36
N THR A 516 15.86 -17.40 14.82
CA THR A 516 15.16 -18.39 13.98
C THR A 516 13.68 -18.01 13.79
N PHE A 517 13.12 -18.40 12.63
CA PHE A 517 11.69 -18.23 12.33
C PHE A 517 10.77 -18.76 13.44
N GLY A 518 11.06 -19.97 13.93
CA GLY A 518 10.26 -20.60 14.98
C GLY A 518 10.32 -19.86 16.33
N GLN A 519 11.49 -19.30 16.71
CA GLN A 519 11.63 -18.51 17.94
C GLN A 519 10.83 -17.21 17.85
N PHE A 520 10.94 -16.51 16.73
CA PHE A 520 10.17 -15.27 16.50
C PHE A 520 8.67 -15.58 16.52
N MET A 521 8.21 -16.53 15.71
CA MET A 521 6.79 -16.87 15.62
C MET A 521 6.21 -17.29 16.98
N LYS A 522 6.93 -18.12 17.76
CA LYS A 522 6.44 -18.55 19.08
C LYS A 522 6.20 -17.39 20.06
N THR A 523 6.93 -16.30 19.91
CA THR A 523 6.83 -15.13 20.81
C THR A 523 5.94 -14.03 20.25
N ALA A 524 5.99 -13.78 18.94
CA ALA A 524 5.28 -12.68 18.29
C ALA A 524 3.86 -13.05 17.82
N PHE A 525 3.65 -14.29 17.36
CA PHE A 525 2.34 -14.76 16.87
C PHE A 525 1.23 -14.68 17.93
N PRO A 526 1.46 -15.06 19.21
CA PRO A 526 0.44 -14.88 20.25
C PRO A 526 0.02 -13.42 20.44
N PHE A 527 0.96 -12.48 20.36
CA PHE A 527 0.64 -11.06 20.44
C PHE A 527 -0.20 -10.59 19.25
N MET A 528 0.12 -11.06 18.04
CA MET A 528 -0.68 -10.79 16.84
C MET A 528 -2.14 -11.24 16.99
N ILE A 529 -2.38 -12.45 17.51
CA ILE A 529 -3.75 -12.93 17.75
C ILE A 529 -4.49 -12.03 18.76
N ILE A 530 -3.80 -11.63 19.84
CA ILE A 530 -4.37 -10.75 20.87
C ILE A 530 -4.71 -9.37 20.28
N SER A 531 -3.77 -8.74 19.57
CA SER A 531 -3.97 -7.40 19.00
C SER A 531 -5.06 -7.39 17.92
N VAL A 532 -5.13 -8.42 17.08
CA VAL A 532 -6.18 -8.59 16.05
C VAL A 532 -7.56 -8.80 16.68
N ALA A 533 -7.65 -9.60 17.76
CA ALA A 533 -8.91 -9.78 18.48
C ALA A 533 -9.41 -8.47 19.11
N ILE A 534 -8.50 -7.68 19.68
CA ILE A 534 -8.83 -6.35 20.23
C ILE A 534 -9.26 -5.40 19.11
N ALA A 535 -8.56 -5.40 17.98
CA ALA A 535 -8.91 -4.62 16.80
C ALA A 535 -10.32 -4.96 16.28
N GLN A 536 -10.65 -6.25 16.18
CA GLN A 536 -12.00 -6.67 15.79
C GLN A 536 -13.06 -6.17 16.77
N GLY A 537 -12.82 -6.31 18.07
CA GLY A 537 -13.71 -5.79 19.11
C GLY A 537 -13.91 -4.28 19.00
N TRP A 538 -12.82 -3.53 18.77
CA TRP A 538 -12.84 -2.08 18.56
C TRP A 538 -13.70 -1.69 17.36
N LEU A 539 -13.48 -2.33 16.20
CA LEU A 539 -14.23 -2.03 14.98
C LEU A 539 -15.72 -2.36 15.11
N LEU A 540 -16.07 -3.41 15.85
CA LEU A 540 -17.48 -3.77 16.09
C LEU A 540 -18.21 -2.75 16.98
N ILE A 541 -17.51 -2.16 17.95
CA ILE A 541 -18.06 -1.23 18.95
C ILE A 541 -18.09 0.20 18.42
N PHE A 542 -16.95 0.70 17.93
CA PHE A 542 -16.79 2.13 17.62
C PHE A 542 -17.13 2.50 16.19
N ARG A 543 -16.95 1.58 15.23
CA ARG A 543 -17.24 1.77 13.80
C ARG A 543 -16.86 3.16 13.27
N PRO A 544 -15.57 3.54 13.36
CA PRO A 544 -15.12 4.85 12.90
C PRO A 544 -15.46 5.02 11.42
N GLN A 545 -16.14 6.14 11.12
CA GLN A 545 -16.62 6.47 9.78
C GLN A 545 -15.54 7.14 8.96
#